data_AF-A0A3N4VA77-F1
#
_entry.id   AF-A0A3N4VA77-F1
#
_cell.length_a   1.000
_cell.length_b   1.000
_cell.length_c   1.000
_cell.angle_alpha   90.00
_cell.angle_beta   90.00
_cell.angle_gamma   90.00
#
_symmetry.space_group_name_H-M   'P 1'
#
loop_
_entity.id
_entity.type
_entity.pdbx_description
1 polymer ?
#
loop_
_entity_poly.entity_id
_entity_poly.type
_entity_poly.pdbx_seq_one_letter_code
_entity_poly.pdbx_strand_id
1 'polypeptide(L)'
;MPKRHTRLIAAAGLSLAFLPLLSACSSTPADPIAAARTLADAPGWVSAPTGTDCGDVDLTADRSLPDKALKCLSDARSAGDEARLAWIERTTEGDPVPYFAKTEKSGLTVVSTSAYDSFGQGGWSENECAGTEALRTCLADAE
;
A
#
# COMPACT_ATOMS: atom_id res chain seq x y z
N MET A 1 -44.62 57.84 -41.72
CA MET A 1 -45.23 56.50 -41.58
C MET A 1 -44.25 55.43 -42.08
N PRO A 2 -44.20 54.23 -41.47
CA PRO A 2 -42.95 53.49 -41.24
C PRO A 2 -42.79 52.20 -42.07
N LYS A 3 -41.62 51.54 -41.87
CA LYS A 3 -41.21 50.14 -42.19
C LYS A 3 -40.40 50.00 -43.50
N ARG A 4 -39.32 49.23 -43.59
CA ARG A 4 -39.01 47.94 -42.94
C ARG A 4 -37.51 47.79 -42.64
N HIS A 5 -37.22 47.24 -41.46
CA HIS A 5 -35.91 46.71 -41.09
C HIS A 5 -35.72 45.31 -41.68
N THR A 6 -34.55 45.04 -42.25
CA THR A 6 -34.09 43.68 -42.57
C THR A 6 -33.11 43.25 -41.49
N ARG A 7 -33.49 42.23 -40.72
CA ARG A 7 -32.64 41.52 -39.76
C ARG A 7 -32.16 40.22 -40.38
N LEU A 8 -31.19 39.61 -39.67
CA LEU A 8 -30.69 38.23 -39.73
C LEU A 8 -29.39 38.16 -40.55
N ILE A 9 -28.30 37.58 -40.06
CA ILE A 9 -28.21 36.29 -39.35
C ILE A 9 -27.13 36.38 -38.25
N ALA A 10 -27.50 36.05 -37.00
CA ALA A 10 -26.55 35.76 -35.93
C ALA A 10 -26.29 34.25 -35.92
N ALA A 11 -25.08 33.83 -36.30
CA ALA A 11 -24.62 32.46 -36.12
C ALA A 11 -24.12 32.30 -34.68
N ALA A 12 -24.96 31.78 -33.79
CA ALA A 12 -24.53 31.32 -32.47
C ALA A 12 -24.02 29.89 -32.62
N GLY A 13 -22.70 29.74 -32.81
CA GLY A 13 -22.03 28.44 -32.77
C GLY A 13 -22.06 27.89 -31.35
N LEU A 14 -22.91 26.89 -31.12
CA LEU A 14 -22.96 26.13 -29.88
C LEU A 14 -21.73 25.22 -29.83
N SER A 15 -20.64 25.72 -29.24
CA SER A 15 -19.43 24.94 -29.02
C SER A 15 -19.72 23.91 -27.92
N LEU A 16 -19.90 22.64 -28.30
CA LEU A 16 -19.89 21.54 -27.35
C LEU A 16 -18.51 21.50 -26.68
N ALA A 17 -18.44 21.93 -25.42
CA ALA A 17 -17.29 21.73 -24.58
C ALA A 17 -17.14 20.23 -24.31
N PHE A 18 -16.23 19.59 -25.05
CA PHE A 18 -15.71 18.26 -24.72
C PHE A 18 -14.92 18.43 -23.41
N LEU A 19 -15.56 18.17 -22.27
CA LEU A 19 -14.88 18.08 -20.98
C LEU A 19 -13.92 16.88 -21.07
N PRO A 20 -12.59 17.07 -21.02
CA PRO A 20 -11.68 15.95 -20.88
C PRO A 20 -12.00 15.30 -19.53
N LEU A 21 -12.47 14.05 -19.59
CA LEU A 21 -12.52 13.16 -18.44
C LEU A 21 -11.08 13.04 -17.94
N LEU A 22 -10.74 13.79 -16.89
CA LEU A 22 -9.54 13.55 -16.11
C LEU A 22 -9.71 12.16 -15.51
N SER A 23 -9.12 11.15 -16.15
CA SER A 23 -8.86 9.87 -15.50
C SER A 23 -8.14 10.19 -14.19
N ALA A 24 -8.82 9.96 -13.07
CA ALA A 24 -8.16 9.85 -11.79
C ALA A 24 -7.19 8.67 -11.93
N CYS A 25 -5.92 8.96 -12.21
CA CYS A 25 -4.87 7.97 -12.05
C CYS A 25 -4.94 7.54 -10.58
N SER A 26 -5.33 6.29 -10.32
CA SER A 26 -5.00 5.64 -9.05
C SER A 26 -3.50 5.80 -8.89
N SER A 27 -3.07 6.67 -7.97
CA SER A 27 -1.68 7.04 -7.80
C SER A 27 -0.99 5.99 -6.94
N THR A 28 -0.92 4.76 -7.47
CA THR A 28 -0.12 3.71 -6.87
C THR A 28 1.34 4.15 -6.86
N PRO A 29 2.00 4.20 -5.69
CA PRO A 29 3.42 4.56 -5.62
C PRO A 29 4.27 3.52 -6.37
N ALA A 30 5.37 3.98 -6.98
CA ALA A 30 6.32 3.10 -7.66
C ALA A 30 6.97 2.10 -6.69
N ASP A 31 7.16 2.50 -5.45
CA ASP A 31 7.61 1.66 -4.34
C ASP A 31 6.65 1.84 -3.15
N PRO A 32 5.65 0.95 -3.00
CA PRO A 32 4.69 1.01 -1.90
C PRO A 32 5.32 0.86 -0.51
N ILE A 33 6.42 0.10 -0.38
CA ILE A 33 7.11 -0.08 0.90
C ILE A 33 7.79 1.23 1.30
N ALA A 34 8.58 1.83 0.40
CA ALA A 34 9.24 3.10 0.67
C ALA A 34 8.23 4.23 0.91
N ALA A 35 7.13 4.26 0.15
CA ALA A 35 6.07 5.24 0.34
C ALA A 35 5.42 5.10 1.72
N ALA A 36 5.08 3.87 2.14
CA ALA A 36 4.46 3.61 3.44
C ALA A 36 5.34 4.06 4.61
N ARG A 37 6.67 3.90 4.52
CA ARG A 37 7.62 4.38 5.55
C ARG A 37 7.58 5.91 5.77
N THR A 38 7.06 6.66 4.80
CA THR A 38 6.98 8.13 4.86
C THR A 38 5.61 8.67 5.28
N LEU A 39 4.62 7.78 5.50
CA LEU A 39 3.31 8.20 5.99
C LEU A 39 3.44 8.87 7.36
N ALA A 40 2.65 9.93 7.58
CA ALA A 40 2.76 10.75 8.79
C ALA A 40 2.46 9.97 10.09
N ASP A 41 1.66 8.91 9.98
CA ASP A 41 1.25 8.02 11.06
C ASP A 41 1.98 6.66 11.01
N ALA A 42 3.03 6.52 10.21
CA ALA A 42 3.82 5.28 10.15
C ALA A 42 4.41 4.94 11.52
N PRO A 43 4.31 3.69 12.00
CA PRO A 43 4.95 3.26 13.24
C PRO A 43 6.44 3.62 13.25
N GLY A 44 6.96 4.06 14.40
CA GLY A 44 8.33 4.59 14.49
C GLY A 44 9.41 3.63 13.98
N TRP A 45 9.23 2.32 14.21
CA TRP A 45 10.14 1.28 13.74
C TRP A 45 10.00 0.98 12.24
N VAL A 46 8.88 1.37 11.61
CA VAL A 46 8.70 1.28 10.16
C VAL A 46 9.36 2.48 9.48
N SER A 47 9.16 3.69 10.02
CA SER A 47 9.74 4.93 9.46
C SER A 47 11.24 5.05 9.68
N ALA A 48 11.76 4.54 10.79
CA ALA A 48 13.19 4.50 11.10
C ALA A 48 13.61 3.07 11.51
N PRO A 49 13.73 2.15 10.54
CA PRO A 49 13.98 0.75 10.85
C PRO A 49 15.38 0.49 11.38
N THR A 50 15.45 -0.37 12.40
CA THR A 50 16.69 -0.89 12.99
C THR A 50 16.81 -2.40 12.78
N GLY A 51 17.90 -2.98 13.29
CA GLY A 51 18.14 -4.42 13.21
C GLY A 51 18.56 -4.92 11.82
N THR A 52 18.56 -6.24 11.70
CA THR A 52 18.93 -6.95 10.46
C THR A 52 17.83 -6.83 9.41
N ASP A 53 18.19 -6.40 8.21
CA ASP A 53 17.27 -6.37 7.08
C ASP A 53 17.18 -7.74 6.40
N CYS A 54 16.04 -8.41 6.54
CA CYS A 54 15.76 -9.68 5.87
C CYS A 54 15.15 -9.51 4.47
N GLY A 55 14.99 -8.27 4.01
CA GLY A 55 14.61 -7.90 2.66
C GLY A 55 13.22 -7.29 2.54
N ASP A 56 12.93 -6.89 1.31
CA ASP A 56 11.66 -6.37 0.85
C ASP A 56 11.17 -7.30 -0.29
N VAL A 57 9.89 -7.73 -0.27
CA VAL A 57 9.37 -8.73 -1.22
C VAL A 57 8.04 -8.28 -1.84
N ASP A 58 7.90 -8.28 -3.16
CA ASP A 58 6.58 -8.19 -3.82
C ASP A 58 6.03 -9.61 -3.98
N LEU A 59 4.93 -9.93 -3.29
CA LEU A 59 4.40 -11.29 -3.33
C LEU A 59 3.73 -11.58 -4.67
N THR A 60 3.99 -12.77 -5.20
CA THR A 60 3.30 -13.25 -6.40
C THR A 60 1.96 -13.89 -6.05
N ALA A 61 1.26 -14.46 -7.04
CA ALA A 61 -0.07 -15.04 -6.86
C ALA A 61 -0.15 -16.16 -5.78
N ASP A 62 0.99 -16.77 -5.45
CA ASP A 62 1.12 -17.79 -4.40
C ASP A 62 1.18 -17.22 -2.97
N ARG A 63 1.27 -15.89 -2.83
CA ARG A 63 1.30 -15.13 -1.56
C ARG A 63 2.28 -15.72 -0.53
N SER A 64 3.40 -16.25 -1.01
CA SER A 64 4.35 -16.97 -0.16
C SER A 64 5.62 -16.16 0.05
N LEU A 65 5.97 -15.93 1.32
CA LEU A 65 7.24 -15.30 1.67
C LEU A 65 8.41 -16.24 1.34
N PRO A 66 9.53 -15.73 0.79
CA PRO A 66 10.68 -16.55 0.45
C PRO A 66 11.32 -17.20 1.69
N ASP A 67 11.66 -18.48 1.60
CA ASP A 67 12.32 -19.24 2.68
C ASP A 67 13.59 -18.55 3.21
N LYS A 68 14.33 -17.86 2.34
CA LYS A 68 15.52 -17.10 2.73
C LYS A 68 15.19 -15.95 3.69
N ALA A 69 14.11 -15.22 3.44
CA ALA A 69 13.67 -14.11 4.29
C ALA A 69 13.14 -14.63 5.63
N LEU A 70 12.35 -15.72 5.60
CA LEU A 70 11.84 -16.37 6.80
C LEU A 70 12.97 -16.93 7.68
N LYS A 71 13.98 -17.55 7.05
CA LYS A 71 15.18 -18.05 7.75
C LYS A 71 15.95 -16.90 8.40
N CYS A 72 16.11 -15.77 7.72
CA CYS A 72 16.77 -14.61 8.30
C CYS A 72 16.08 -14.11 9.57
N LEU A 73 14.74 -13.96 9.56
CA LEU A 73 13.97 -13.59 10.75
C LEU A 73 14.13 -14.61 11.88
N SER A 74 14.06 -15.90 11.55
CA SER A 74 14.17 -16.99 12.51
C SER A 74 15.57 -17.07 13.16
N ASP A 75 16.62 -16.91 12.36
CA ASP A 75 18.01 -16.93 12.83
C ASP A 75 18.28 -15.73 13.76
N ALA A 76 17.86 -14.51 13.37
CA ALA A 76 18.02 -13.32 14.19
C ALA A 76 17.26 -13.43 15.52
N ARG A 77 16.00 -13.89 15.48
CA ARG A 77 15.20 -14.12 16.68
C ARG A 77 15.86 -15.14 17.62
N SER A 78 16.42 -16.22 17.06
CA SER A 78 17.12 -17.25 17.84
C SER A 78 18.40 -16.72 18.49
N ALA A 79 19.04 -15.73 17.87
CA ALA A 79 20.17 -15.00 18.45
C ALA A 79 19.77 -13.92 19.46
N GLY A 80 18.47 -13.60 19.57
CA GLY A 80 17.97 -12.50 20.38
C GLY A 80 18.18 -11.12 19.73
N ASP A 81 18.48 -11.10 18.44
CA ASP A 81 18.69 -9.90 17.65
C ASP A 81 17.37 -9.41 17.03
N GLU A 82 17.30 -8.09 16.81
CA GLU A 82 16.22 -7.51 16.03
C GLU A 82 16.45 -7.76 14.53
N ALA A 83 15.42 -8.20 13.83
CA ALA A 83 15.36 -8.29 12.38
C ALA A 83 14.01 -7.86 11.85
N ARG A 84 13.99 -7.43 10.59
CA ARG A 84 12.81 -6.93 9.90
C ARG A 84 12.66 -7.52 8.51
N LEU A 85 11.42 -7.59 8.05
CA LEU A 85 11.04 -8.02 6.70
C LEU A 85 9.88 -7.15 6.26
N ALA A 86 9.90 -6.66 5.03
CA ALA A 86 8.73 -6.01 4.44
C ALA A 86 8.25 -6.78 3.21
N TRP A 87 6.96 -6.70 2.92
CA TRP A 87 6.42 -7.24 1.69
C TRP A 87 5.20 -6.47 1.21
N ILE A 88 4.81 -6.72 -0.03
CA ILE A 88 3.61 -6.18 -0.65
C ILE A 88 2.69 -7.35 -0.93
N GLU A 89 1.46 -7.27 -0.44
CA GLU A 89 0.34 -8.04 -0.99
C GLU A 89 -0.47 -7.15 -1.91
N ARG A 90 -1.23 -7.75 -2.81
CA ARG A 90 -2.13 -7.02 -3.70
C ARG A 90 -3.56 -7.48 -3.48
N THR A 91 -4.47 -6.50 -3.45
CA THR A 91 -5.92 -6.77 -3.47
C THR A 91 -6.31 -7.47 -4.78
N THR A 92 -7.59 -7.87 -4.89
CA THR A 92 -8.11 -8.47 -6.12
C THR A 92 -7.98 -7.51 -7.31
N GLU A 93 -8.13 -6.21 -7.05
CA GLU A 93 -8.04 -5.11 -8.01
C GLU A 93 -6.59 -4.75 -8.35
N GLY A 94 -5.61 -5.26 -7.58
CA GLY A 94 -4.18 -5.06 -7.80
C GLY A 94 -3.57 -3.93 -6.94
N ASP A 95 -4.36 -3.33 -6.05
CA ASP A 95 -3.88 -2.26 -5.17
C ASP A 95 -2.88 -2.82 -4.16
N PRO A 96 -1.73 -2.16 -3.94
CA PRO A 96 -0.72 -2.68 -3.03
C PRO A 96 -1.08 -2.41 -1.58
N VAL A 97 -0.89 -3.43 -0.74
CA VAL A 97 -0.98 -3.36 0.72
C VAL A 97 0.41 -3.70 1.26
N PRO A 98 1.20 -2.70 1.69
CA PRO A 98 2.50 -2.93 2.31
C PRO A 98 2.35 -3.51 3.72
N TYR A 99 3.17 -4.51 4.00
CA TYR A 99 3.31 -5.15 5.31
C TYR A 99 4.75 -5.05 5.79
N PHE A 100 4.90 -5.00 7.10
CA PHE A 100 6.18 -4.94 7.79
C PHE A 100 6.12 -5.88 8.98
N ALA A 101 7.13 -6.73 9.13
CA ALA A 101 7.35 -7.54 10.31
C ALA A 101 8.65 -7.13 10.99
N LYS A 102 8.66 -7.14 12.32
CA LYS A 102 9.88 -7.13 13.12
C LYS A 102 9.85 -8.25 14.15
N THR A 103 11.02 -8.78 14.50
CA THR A 103 11.16 -9.75 15.59
C THR A 103 10.97 -9.08 16.94
N GLU A 104 10.30 -9.79 17.83
CA GLU A 104 10.13 -9.43 19.25
C GLU A 104 10.57 -10.61 20.13
N LYS A 105 10.78 -10.36 21.43
CA LYS A 105 11.16 -11.42 22.38
C LYS A 105 10.17 -12.59 22.41
N SER A 106 8.88 -12.31 22.28
CA SER A 106 7.79 -13.30 22.33
C SER A 106 7.39 -13.83 20.95
N GLY A 107 7.87 -13.25 19.85
CA GLY A 107 7.29 -13.52 18.52
C GLY A 107 7.72 -12.52 17.46
N LEU A 108 6.75 -12.03 16.69
CA LEU A 108 6.91 -10.91 15.76
C LEU A 108 5.75 -9.94 15.93
N THR A 109 6.02 -8.66 15.73
CA THR A 109 4.98 -7.66 15.47
C THR A 109 4.88 -7.47 13.96
N VAL A 110 3.67 -7.52 13.43
CA VAL A 110 3.37 -7.28 12.02
C VAL A 110 2.44 -6.08 11.93
N VAL A 111 2.80 -5.10 11.10
CA VAL A 111 1.92 -3.98 10.77
C VAL A 111 1.69 -3.92 9.27
N SER A 112 0.55 -3.38 8.88
CA SER A 112 0.18 -3.17 7.48
C SER A 112 -0.53 -1.85 7.31
N THR A 113 -0.59 -1.33 6.08
CA THR A 113 -1.38 -0.16 5.76
C THR A 113 -2.18 -0.34 4.48
N SER A 114 -3.44 0.07 4.53
CA SER A 114 -4.34 0.13 3.37
C SER A 114 -4.37 1.53 2.73
N ALA A 115 -3.39 2.39 3.01
CA ALA A 115 -3.32 3.75 2.47
C ALA A 115 -3.26 3.83 0.93
N TYR A 116 -2.92 2.72 0.26
CA TYR A 116 -2.87 2.61 -1.20
C TYR A 116 -3.94 1.66 -1.76
N ASP A 117 -4.87 1.19 -0.92
CA ASP A 117 -6.07 0.47 -1.32
C ASP A 117 -7.16 1.48 -1.68
N SER A 118 -7.60 1.46 -2.95
CA SER A 118 -8.59 2.40 -3.48
C SER A 118 -9.97 2.23 -2.83
N PHE A 119 -10.24 1.05 -2.27
CA PHE A 119 -11.51 0.68 -1.65
C PHE A 119 -11.40 0.53 -0.12
N GLY A 120 -10.19 0.57 0.42
CA GLY A 120 -9.90 0.47 1.84
C GLY A 120 -10.23 1.75 2.60
N GLN A 121 -10.38 1.63 3.93
CA GLN A 121 -10.56 2.78 4.81
C GLN A 121 -9.26 3.57 5.07
N GLY A 122 -8.12 3.06 4.59
CA GLY A 122 -6.79 3.56 4.90
C GLY A 122 -6.34 3.22 6.32
N GLY A 123 -5.22 3.82 6.75
CA GLY A 123 -4.67 3.67 8.09
C GLY A 123 -3.78 2.46 8.27
N TRP A 124 -3.43 2.17 9.52
CA TRP A 124 -2.52 1.09 9.91
C TRP A 124 -3.23 0.05 10.77
N SER A 125 -2.90 -1.22 10.53
CA SER A 125 -3.30 -2.35 11.36
C SER A 125 -2.06 -3.00 11.98
N GLU A 126 -2.18 -3.51 13.20
CA GLU A 126 -1.10 -4.20 13.93
C GLU A 126 -1.59 -5.56 14.44
N ASN A 127 -0.72 -6.58 14.32
CA ASN A 127 -0.94 -7.94 14.80
C ASN A 127 0.31 -8.50 15.46
N GLU A 128 0.13 -9.33 16.47
CA GLU A 128 1.21 -10.10 17.09
C GLU A 128 1.20 -11.54 16.58
N CYS A 129 2.38 -12.04 16.20
CA CYS A 129 2.57 -13.39 15.69
C CYS A 129 3.49 -14.20 16.59
N ALA A 130 3.08 -15.41 16.94
CA ALA A 130 3.87 -16.29 17.81
C ALA A 130 5.24 -16.70 17.21
N GLY A 131 5.41 -16.62 15.90
CA GLY A 131 6.63 -17.02 15.19
C GLY A 131 6.53 -16.88 13.67
N THR A 132 7.63 -17.20 12.98
CA THR A 132 7.73 -17.11 11.52
C THR A 132 6.80 -18.05 10.77
N GLU A 133 6.41 -19.15 11.41
CA GLU A 133 5.47 -20.14 10.91
C GLU A 133 4.03 -19.59 10.89
N ALA A 134 3.72 -18.69 11.83
CA ALA A 134 2.40 -18.07 11.98
C ALA A 134 2.24 -16.80 11.13
N LEU A 135 3.32 -16.27 10.54
CA LEU A 135 3.29 -15.05 9.72
C LEU A 135 2.25 -15.15 8.60
N ARG A 136 2.08 -16.32 7.98
CA ARG A 136 1.04 -16.55 6.95
C ARG A 136 -0.39 -16.44 7.46
N THR A 137 -0.64 -16.84 8.70
CA THR A 137 -2.01 -16.91 9.26
C THR A 137 -2.38 -15.59 9.95
N CYS A 138 -1.42 -14.95 10.63
CA CYS A 138 -1.59 -13.61 11.19
C CYS A 138 -2.06 -12.56 10.18
N LEU A 139 -1.77 -12.78 8.90
CA LEU A 139 -2.14 -11.89 7.81
C LEU A 139 -3.62 -11.96 7.46
N ALA A 140 -4.28 -13.09 7.75
CA ALA A 140 -5.68 -13.33 7.40
C ALA A 140 -6.68 -12.81 8.45
N ASP A 141 -6.24 -12.53 9.68
CA ASP A 141 -7.10 -12.04 10.77
C ASP A 141 -7.15 -10.50 10.87
N ALA A 142 -6.49 -9.79 9.95
CA ALA A 142 -6.31 -8.33 9.99
C ALA A 142 -7.41 -7.53 9.23
N GLU A 143 -8.46 -8.21 8.74
CA GLU A 143 -9.58 -7.62 7.96
C GLU A 143 -10.75 -7.15 8.84
#